data_AF-A0A8T7IEF6-F1
#
_entry.id   AF-A0A8T7IEF6-F1
#
_cell.length_a   1.000
_cell.length_b   1.000
_cell.length_c   1.000
_cell.angle_alpha   90.00
_cell.angle_beta   90.00
_cell.angle_gamma   90.00
#
_symmetry.space_group_name_H-M   'P 1'
#
loop_
_entity.id
_entity.type
_entity.pdbx_description
1 polymer ?
#
loop_
_entity_poly.entity_id
_entity_poly.type
_entity_poly.pdbx_seq_one_letter_code
_entity_poly.pdbx_strand_id
1 'polypeptide(L)'
;MPDEASELTGLCEREPFDYKEIWNVTPEQAEIVSKWTESYLKKNELDLPFLSSGQVSVQYIGFTTDDDKFIYGNVFPNTHLNNQTHIPITTCMRSKSFWAFKYSVKSMKFISLELNN
;
A
#
# COMPACT_ATOMS: atom_id res chain seq x y z
N MET A 1 -5.13 -5.51 19.73
CA MET A 1 -6.27 -5.31 18.82
C MET A 1 -5.80 -4.33 17.76
N PRO A 2 -5.73 -4.68 16.46
CA PRO A 2 -5.43 -3.68 15.45
C PRO A 2 -6.71 -2.90 15.15
N ASP A 3 -6.62 -1.59 15.38
CA ASP A 3 -7.67 -0.59 15.20
C ASP A 3 -8.19 -0.56 13.76
N GLU A 4 -9.45 -0.17 13.64
CA GLU A 4 -10.18 0.07 12.39
C GLU A 4 -9.33 0.91 11.44
N ALA A 5 -9.01 0.37 10.25
CA ALA A 5 -8.44 1.21 9.21
C ALA A 5 -9.47 2.29 8.90
N SER A 6 -9.06 3.52 9.14
CA SER A 6 -9.90 4.67 8.91
C SER A 6 -9.84 4.96 7.41
N GLU A 7 -11.01 4.90 6.79
CA GLU A 7 -11.30 5.39 5.44
C GLU A 7 -10.93 4.45 4.28
N LEU A 8 -11.97 3.78 3.77
CA LEU A 8 -12.07 3.40 2.36
C LEU A 8 -12.26 4.68 1.54
N THR A 9 -11.18 5.37 1.21
CA THR A 9 -11.23 6.52 0.29
C THR A 9 -11.38 5.99 -1.13
N GLY A 10 -12.62 5.83 -1.58
CA GLY A 10 -12.90 5.60 -3.00
C GLY A 10 -12.84 6.92 -3.74
N LEU A 11 -11.71 7.24 -4.38
CA LEU A 11 -11.58 8.15 -5.53
C LEU A 11 -10.10 8.33 -5.88
N CYS A 12 -9.82 8.55 -7.15
CA CYS A 12 -8.50 8.69 -7.78
C CYS A 12 -7.72 9.96 -7.35
N GLU A 13 -7.74 10.33 -6.08
CA GLU A 13 -6.98 11.42 -5.49
C GLU A 13 -6.22 10.87 -4.29
N ARG A 14 -5.07 10.26 -4.58
CA ARG A 14 -4.12 9.92 -3.51
C ARG A 14 -3.59 11.22 -2.94
N GLU A 15 -3.64 11.39 -1.63
CA GLU A 15 -3.08 12.58 -0.99
C GLU A 15 -1.63 12.78 -1.45
N PRO A 16 -1.23 14.00 -1.83
CA PRO A 16 0.17 14.27 -2.10
C PRO A 16 0.94 13.98 -0.82
N PHE A 17 1.79 12.96 -0.87
CA PHE A 17 2.67 12.64 0.25
C PHE A 17 3.68 13.78 0.42
N ASP A 18 3.57 14.55 1.49
CA ASP A 18 4.62 15.48 1.91
C ASP A 18 5.73 14.68 2.64
N TYR A 19 6.56 14.00 1.84
CA TYR A 19 7.65 13.18 2.35
C TYR A 19 8.94 14.01 2.47
N LYS A 20 9.59 13.90 3.63
CA LYS A 20 10.92 14.45 3.88
C LYS A 20 12.04 13.56 3.37
N GLU A 21 11.82 12.26 3.46
CA GLU A 21 12.80 11.24 3.10
C GLU A 21 12.08 10.04 2.50
N ILE A 22 12.67 9.45 1.46
CA ILE A 22 12.26 8.17 0.89
C ILE A 22 13.37 7.15 1.14
N TRP A 23 12.98 5.93 1.52
CA TRP A 23 13.90 4.85 1.82
C TRP A 23 13.37 3.50 1.31
N ASN A 24 14.29 2.54 1.17
CA ASN A 24 13.98 1.20 0.67
C ASN A 24 13.47 0.30 1.78
N VAL A 25 12.28 -0.25 1.59
CA VAL A 25 11.68 -1.22 2.51
C VAL A 25 12.46 -2.52 2.47
N THR A 26 12.87 -3.02 3.65
CA THR A 26 13.61 -4.29 3.71
C THR A 26 12.69 -5.46 3.41
N PRO A 27 13.23 -6.62 2.95
CA PRO A 27 12.42 -7.81 2.72
C PRO A 27 11.61 -8.26 3.95
N GLU A 28 12.21 -8.15 5.15
CA GLU A 28 11.54 -8.48 6.41
C GLU A 28 10.36 -7.55 6.70
N GLN A 29 10.52 -6.24 6.49
CA GLN A 29 9.44 -5.28 6.65
C GLN A 29 8.33 -5.50 5.63
N ALA A 30 8.68 -5.78 4.37
CA ALA A 30 7.73 -6.09 3.32
C ALA A 30 6.90 -7.34 3.66
N GLU A 31 7.53 -8.38 4.22
CA GLU A 31 6.83 -9.60 4.63
C GLU A 31 5.84 -9.36 5.77
N ILE A 32 6.25 -8.59 6.79
CA ILE A 32 5.38 -8.23 7.93
C ILE A 32 4.16 -7.44 7.43
N VAL A 33 4.40 -6.40 6.62
CA VAL A 33 3.33 -5.55 6.10
C VAL A 33 2.41 -6.32 5.15
N SER A 34 2.96 -7.24 4.35
CA SER A 34 2.16 -8.16 3.53
C SER A 34 1.18 -8.92 4.41
N LYS A 35 1.67 -9.71 5.38
CA LYS A 35 0.84 -10.55 6.27
C LYS A 35 -0.28 -9.77 6.96
N TRP A 36 0.00 -8.52 7.33
CA TRP A 36 -0.97 -7.66 7.98
C TRP A 36 -2.04 -7.16 7.02
N THR A 37 -1.65 -6.78 5.81
CA THR A 37 -2.57 -6.41 4.74
C THR A 37 -3.49 -7.59 4.40
N GLU A 38 -2.95 -8.80 4.27
CA GLU A 38 -3.75 -10.01 4.04
C GLU A 38 -4.79 -10.24 5.14
N SER A 39 -4.37 -10.06 6.39
CA SER A 39 -5.24 -10.21 7.56
C SER A 39 -6.34 -9.16 7.58
N TYR A 40 -6.02 -7.91 7.20
CA TYR A 40 -6.98 -6.83 7.09
C TYR A 40 -8.02 -7.11 6.00
N LEU A 41 -7.60 -7.50 4.79
CA LEU A 41 -8.52 -7.80 3.69
C LEU A 41 -9.48 -8.95 4.04
N LYS A 42 -8.95 -10.04 4.61
CA LYS A 42 -9.77 -11.18 5.06
C LYS A 42 -10.79 -10.79 6.13
N LYS A 43 -10.39 -9.96 7.10
CA LYS A 43 -11.29 -9.50 8.18
C LYS A 43 -12.43 -8.63 7.64
N ASN A 44 -12.18 -7.85 6.59
CA ASN A 44 -13.16 -6.92 6.00
C ASN A 44 -13.87 -7.50 4.78
N GLU A 45 -13.70 -8.80 4.49
CA GLU A 45 -14.33 -9.49 3.35
C GLU A 45 -14.08 -8.79 1.99
N LEU A 46 -12.92 -8.13 1.85
CA LEU A 46 -12.54 -7.42 0.63
C LEU A 46 -11.89 -8.40 -0.35
N ASP A 47 -12.62 -8.74 -1.40
CA ASP A 47 -12.13 -9.60 -2.49
C ASP A 47 -11.33 -8.76 -3.51
N LEU A 48 -10.03 -8.58 -3.22
CA LEU A 48 -9.08 -7.93 -4.10
C LEU A 48 -8.04 -8.94 -4.59
N PRO A 49 -7.53 -8.80 -5.84
CA PRO A 49 -6.48 -9.68 -6.37
C PRO A 49 -5.28 -9.72 -5.42
N PHE A 50 -4.98 -10.92 -4.93
CA PHE A 50 -4.02 -11.13 -3.86
C PHE A 50 -2.61 -11.43 -4.37
N LEU A 51 -1.59 -11.05 -3.58
CA LEU A 51 -0.16 -11.22 -3.81
C LEU A 51 0.28 -12.64 -4.22
N SER A 52 -0.26 -13.68 -3.58
CA SER A 52 0.06 -15.09 -3.85
C SER A 52 -0.57 -15.67 -5.12
N SER A 53 -1.47 -14.96 -5.79
CA SER A 53 -2.06 -15.42 -7.06
C SER A 53 -1.03 -15.51 -8.20
N GLY A 54 0.17 -14.93 -8.00
CA GLY A 54 1.23 -14.87 -9.01
C GLY A 54 0.89 -13.97 -10.20
N GLN A 55 -0.21 -13.22 -10.13
CA GLN A 55 -0.69 -12.33 -11.19
C GLN A 55 -0.53 -10.84 -10.84
N VAL A 56 -0.13 -10.52 -9.60
CA VAL A 56 0.11 -9.15 -9.13
C VAL A 56 1.52 -9.00 -8.56
N SER A 57 2.07 -7.80 -8.74
CA SER A 57 3.33 -7.33 -8.17
C SER A 57 3.01 -6.26 -7.13
N VAL A 58 3.87 -6.16 -6.11
CA VAL A 58 3.82 -5.07 -5.15
C VAL A 58 5.13 -4.33 -5.12
N GLN A 59 5.02 -3.01 -5.19
CA GLN A 59 6.11 -2.09 -4.96
C GLN A 59 5.98 -1.51 -3.54
N TYR A 60 7.01 -1.72 -2.73
CA TYR A 60 7.11 -1.15 -1.39
C TYR A 60 7.99 0.10 -1.39
N ILE A 61 7.50 1.16 -0.76
CA ILE A 61 8.20 2.44 -0.62
C ILE A 61 8.10 2.88 0.83
N GLY A 62 9.24 3.13 1.46
CA GLY A 62 9.29 3.71 2.78
C GLY A 62 9.39 5.22 2.67
N PHE A 63 8.63 5.96 3.47
CA PHE A 63 8.72 7.42 3.52
C PHE A 63 8.56 7.97 4.92
N THR A 64 9.15 9.13 5.18
CA THR A 64 9.08 9.84 6.46
C THR A 64 8.33 11.15 6.26
N THR A 65 7.38 11.42 7.15
CA THR A 65 6.70 12.73 7.30
C THR A 65 7.22 13.42 8.56
N ASP A 66 6.74 14.62 8.88
CA ASP A 66 7.11 15.34 10.12
C ASP A 66 6.97 14.49 11.40
N ASP A 67 5.92 13.65 11.48
CA ASP A 67 5.52 13.01 12.73
C ASP A 67 5.70 11.48 12.75
N ASP A 68 5.89 10.85 11.58
CA ASP A 68 5.89 9.40 11.45
C ASP A 68 6.63 8.86 10.20
N LYS A 69 6.99 7.57 10.27
CA LYS A 69 7.51 6.74 9.18
C LYS A 69 6.43 5.80 8.68
N PHE A 70 6.25 5.77 7.38
CA PHE A 70 5.25 4.95 6.72
C PHE A 70 5.88 4.01 5.69
N ILE A 71 5.23 2.87 5.49
CA ILE A 71 5.42 1.99 4.34
C ILE A 71 4.18 2.11 3.47
N TYR A 72 4.39 2.48 2.21
CA TYR A 72 3.38 2.46 1.17
C TYR A 72 3.60 1.24 0.28
N GLY A 73 2.55 0.46 0.06
CA GLY A 73 2.57 -0.65 -0.87
C GLY A 73 1.63 -0.39 -2.02
N ASN A 74 2.14 -0.36 -3.25
CA ASN A 74 1.34 -0.23 -4.46
C ASN A 74 1.23 -1.58 -5.15
N VAL A 75 0.00 -2.05 -5.34
CA VAL A 75 -0.32 -3.36 -5.93
C VAL A 75 -0.80 -3.17 -7.36
N PHE A 76 -0.26 -3.94 -8.29
CA PHE A 76 -0.56 -3.84 -9.72
C PHE A 76 -0.41 -5.18 -10.44
N PRO A 77 -1.06 -5.41 -11.60
CA PRO A 77 -0.88 -6.63 -12.37
C PRO A 77 0.56 -6.79 -12.89
N ASN A 78 1.06 -8.02 -12.95
CA ASN A 78 2.40 -8.36 -13.44
C ASN A 78 2.68 -7.93 -14.89
N THR A 79 1.64 -7.62 -15.67
CA THR A 79 1.76 -7.08 -17.02
C THR A 79 2.26 -5.63 -17.05
N HIS A 80 2.22 -4.91 -15.92
CA HIS A 80 2.73 -3.55 -15.78
C HIS A 80 4.19 -3.57 -15.30
N LEU A 81 5.08 -4.12 -16.11
CA LEU A 81 6.53 -4.09 -15.93
C LEU A 81 7.12 -2.83 -16.57
N ASN A 82 7.68 -1.92 -15.75
CA ASN A 82 8.98 -1.25 -15.98
C ASN A 82 9.19 0.12 -15.31
N ASN A 83 8.35 0.54 -14.39
CA ASN A 83 8.67 1.73 -13.59
C ASN A 83 8.40 1.47 -12.12
N GLN A 84 9.24 0.62 -11.51
CA GLN A 84 9.41 0.63 -10.07
C GLN A 84 10.15 1.93 -9.69
N THR A 85 9.45 3.06 -9.81
CA THR A 85 9.97 4.36 -9.40
C THR A 85 10.13 4.37 -7.89
N HIS A 86 11.24 4.87 -7.35
CA HIS A 86 11.41 5.10 -5.91
C HIS A 86 10.53 6.27 -5.41
N ILE A 87 9.38 6.48 -6.03
CA ILE A 87 8.45 7.58 -5.81
C ILE A 87 7.07 6.94 -5.73
N PRO A 88 6.27 7.29 -4.70
CA PRO A 88 4.89 6.83 -4.60
C PRO A 88 4.14 7.13 -5.90
N ILE A 89 3.51 6.11 -6.47
CA ILE A 89 2.69 6.29 -7.67
C ILE A 89 1.40 6.98 -7.23
N THR A 90 1.30 8.29 -7.51
CA THR A 90 0.12 9.11 -7.21
C THR A 90 -0.92 9.08 -8.33
N THR A 91 -0.54 8.65 -9.53
CA THR A 91 -1.45 8.55 -10.68
C THR A 91 -2.23 7.23 -10.65
N CYS A 92 -3.55 7.31 -10.52
CA CYS A 92 -4.44 6.16 -10.61
C CYS A 92 -4.60 5.68 -12.06
N MET A 93 -4.25 4.43 -12.32
CA MET A 93 -4.77 3.71 -13.48
C MET A 93 -6.17 3.19 -13.11
N ARG A 94 -7.24 3.69 -13.74
CA ARG A 94 -8.64 3.31 -13.48
C ARG A 94 -8.90 1.84 -13.79
N SER A 95 -8.46 0.96 -12.89
CA SER A 95 -8.67 -0.48 -12.91
C SER A 95 -8.60 -0.98 -11.48
N LYS A 96 -9.58 -1.82 -11.11
CA LYS A 96 -9.67 -2.48 -9.80
C LYS A 96 -8.48 -3.40 -9.51
N SER A 97 -7.68 -3.72 -10.52
CA SER A 97 -6.46 -4.50 -10.35
C SER A 97 -5.30 -3.67 -9.78
N PHE A 98 -5.48 -2.35 -9.67
CA PHE A 98 -4.55 -1.44 -9.04
C PHE A 98 -5.15 -0.91 -7.74
N TRP A 99 -4.39 -1.02 -6.67
CA TRP A 99 -4.78 -0.53 -5.35
C TRP A 99 -3.52 -0.33 -4.51
N ALA A 100 -3.63 0.40 -3.42
CA ALA A 100 -2.50 0.64 -2.55
C ALA A 100 -2.89 0.56 -1.08
N PHE A 101 -1.90 0.53 -0.21
CA PHE A 101 -2.09 0.57 1.22
C PHE A 101 -0.99 1.38 1.89
N LYS A 102 -1.32 1.93 3.05
CA LYS A 102 -0.40 2.68 3.91
C LYS A 102 -0.30 2.02 5.27
N TYR A 103 0.92 1.91 5.77
CA TYR A 103 1.26 1.28 7.03
C TYR A 103 2.14 2.22 7.86
N SER A 104 1.80 2.48 9.12
CA SER A 104 2.64 3.24 10.04
C SER A 104 3.63 2.32 10.73
N VAL A 105 4.93 2.61 10.58
CA VAL A 105 6.02 1.87 11.22
C VAL A 105 6.06 2.15 12.72
N LYS A 106 5.78 3.38 13.16
CA LYS A 106 5.85 3.78 14.57
C LYS A 106 4.71 3.18 15.38
N SER A 107 3.47 3.31 14.89
CA SER A 107 2.30 2.77 15.59
C SER A 107 2.12 1.27 15.34
N MET A 108 2.85 0.72 14.37
CA MET A 108 2.68 -0.64 13.88
C MET A 108 1.19 -0.89 13.61
N LYS A 109 0.61 -0.10 12.69
CA LYS A 109 -0.80 -0.17 12.32
C LYS A 109 -1.01 0.04 10.83
N PHE A 110 -1.97 -0.69 10.29
CA PHE A 110 -2.53 -0.43 8.96
C PHE A 110 -3.33 0.87 9.01
N ILE A 111 -3.00 1.82 8.13
CA ILE A 111 -3.57 3.17 8.14
C ILE A 111 -4.74 3.24 7.17
N SER A 112 -4.48 2.96 5.89
CA SER A 112 -5.48 3.11 4.83
C SER A 112 -5.31 2.05 3.75
N LEU A 113 -6.43 1.74 3.09
CA LEU A 113 -6.50 0.94 1.87
C LEU A 113 -7.11 1.80 0.78
N GLU A 114 -6.35 2.06 -0.27
CA GLU A 114 -6.71 2.93 -1.38
C GLU A 114 -7.12 2.09 -2.58
N LEU A 115 -8.43 2.02 -2.84
CA LEU A 115 -8.98 1.27 -3.96
C LEU A 115 -9.26 2.19 -5.14
N ASN A 116 -8.84 1.76 -6.33
CA ASN A 116 -9.28 2.42 -7.56
C ASN A 116 -10.74 2.04 -7.82
N ASN A 117 -11.64 3.02 -7.67
CA ASN A 117 -13.07 2.89 -7.96
C ASN A 117 -13.37 3.28 -9.41
#